data_AF-A0A1G3AX05-F1
#
_entry.id   AF-A0A1G3AX05-F1
#
_cell.length_a   1.000
_cell.length_b   1.000
_cell.length_c   1.000
_cell.angle_alpha   90.00
_cell.angle_beta   90.00
_cell.angle_gamma   90.00
#
_symmetry.space_group_name_H-M   'P 1'
#
loop_
_entity.id
_entity.type
_entity.pdbx_description
1 polymer ?
#
loop_
_entity_poly.entity_id
_entity_poly.type
_entity_poly.pdbx_seq_one_letter_code
_entity_poly.pdbx_strand_id
1 'polypeptide(L)' 'MQQNIEDLTTELIRLPKRERLEIVRFLLFLDNRSLDSDDIDSAWEKEITDRVRAVDEGTAIGIDYDKAMQKIEKHFTS' A
#
# COMPACT_ATOMS: atom_id res chain seq x y z
N MET A 1 -29.51 9.11 11.34
CA MET A 1 -29.44 8.27 12.56
C MET A 1 -27.99 7.90 12.76
N GLN A 2 -27.42 8.26 13.91
CA GLN A 2 -26.04 7.89 14.24
C GLN A 2 -26.11 6.47 14.79
N GLN A 3 -25.68 5.49 13.99
CA GLN A 3 -25.57 4.11 14.49
C GLN A 3 -24.46 4.08 15.54
N ASN A 4 -24.73 3.45 16.69
CA ASN A 4 -23.72 3.28 17.74
C ASN A 4 -22.68 2.25 17.27
N ILE A 5 -21.41 2.44 17.64
CA ILE A 5 -20.31 1.51 17.34
C ILE A 5 -20.65 0.08 17.79
N GLU A 6 -21.36 -0.05 18.90
CA GLU A 6 -21.80 -1.35 19.43
C GLU A 6 -22.76 -2.08 18.49
N ASP A 7 -23.70 -1.36 17.85
CA ASP A 7 -24.65 -1.94 16.90
C ASP A 7 -23.92 -2.39 15.63
N LEU A 8 -23.03 -1.54 15.10
CA LEU A 8 -22.19 -1.85 13.94
C LEU A 8 -21.28 -3.07 14.21
N THR A 9 -20.70 -3.14 15.40
CA THR A 9 -19.85 -4.27 15.81
C THR A 9 -20.65 -5.56 15.89
N THR A 10 -21.88 -5.47 16.42
CA THR A 10 -22.79 -6.61 16.51
C THR A 10 -23.18 -7.14 15.12
N GLU A 11 -23.43 -6.24 14.17
CA GLU A 11 -23.70 -6.61 12.77
C GLU A 11 -22.47 -7.24 12.10
N LEU A 12 -21.28 -6.63 12.26
CA LEU A 12 -20.02 -7.12 11.72
C LEU A 12 -19.68 -8.53 12.21
N ILE A 13 -19.80 -8.81 13.51
CA ILE A 13 -19.46 -10.12 14.09
C ILE A 13 -20.37 -11.23 13.54
N ARG A 14 -21.62 -10.92 13.20
CA ARG A 14 -22.58 -11.90 12.65
C ARG A 14 -22.26 -12.33 11.22
N LEU A 15 -21.44 -11.57 10.50
CA LEU A 15 -21.05 -11.92 9.14
C LEU A 15 -20.08 -13.11 9.10
N PRO A 16 -20.11 -13.90 8.01
CA PRO A 16 -19.08 -14.90 7.73
C PRO A 16 -17.68 -14.29 7.73
N LYS A 17 -16.67 -15.08 8.13
CA LYS A 17 -15.27 -14.62 8.21
C LYS A 17 -14.79 -13.92 6.93
N ARG A 18 -15.17 -14.44 5.76
CA ARG A 18 -14.78 -13.87 4.46
C ARG A 18 -15.31 -12.45 4.28
N GLU A 19 -16.59 -12.23 4.56
CA GLU A 19 -17.23 -10.91 4.42
C GLU A 19 -16.64 -9.90 5.41
N ARG A 20 -16.35 -10.33 6.64
CA ARG A 20 -15.64 -9.48 7.62
C ARG A 20 -14.27 -9.03 7.11
N LEU A 21 -13.50 -9.94 6.50
CA LEU A 21 -12.18 -9.63 5.94
C LEU A 21 -12.27 -8.68 4.75
N GLU A 22 -13.29 -8.82 3.89
CA GLU A 22 -13.52 -7.88 2.80
C GLU A 22 -13.82 -6.47 3.34
N ILE A 23 -14.65 -6.36 4.38
CA ILE A 23 -14.95 -5.06 5.00
C ILE A 23 -13.69 -4.44 5.62
N VAL A 24 -12.88 -5.22 6.34
CA VAL A 24 -11.59 -4.75 6.88
C VAL A 24 -10.67 -4.26 5.74
N ARG A 25 -10.57 -5.01 4.64
CA ARG A 25 -9.80 -4.59 3.46
C ARG A 25 -10.31 -3.26 2.90
N PHE A 26 -11.62 -3.09 2.78
CA PHE A 26 -12.20 -1.83 2.30
C PHE A 26 -11.90 -0.65 3.23
N LEU A 27 -12.03 -0.84 4.55
CA LEU A 27 -11.73 0.21 5.53
C LEU A 27 -10.26 0.63 5.48
N LEU A 28 -9.33 -0.34 5.47
CA LEU A 28 -7.89 -0.07 5.33
C LEU A 28 -7.57 0.70 4.04
N PHE A 29 -8.23 0.37 2.94
CA PHE A 29 -8.05 1.05 1.67
C PHE A 29 -8.58 2.49 1.67
N LEU A 30 -9.68 2.76 2.38
CA LEU A 30 -10.24 4.11 2.51
C LEU A 30 -9.39 4.98 3.42
N ASP A 31 -8.90 4.45 4.54
CA ASP A 31 -8.04 5.18 5.47
C ASP A 31 -6.68 5.51 4.85
N ASN A 32 -6.16 4.63 3.98
CA ASN A 32 -4.94 4.87 3.22
C ASN A 32 -5.06 6.00 2.17
N ARG A 33 -6.24 6.62 2.00
CA ARG A 33 -6.43 7.80 1.12
C ARG A 33 -6.29 9.14 1.86
N SER A 34 -5.91 9.16 3.15
CA SER A 34 -5.85 10.42 3.88
C SER A 34 -4.72 11.34 3.38
N LEU A 35 -5.13 12.45 2.74
CA LEU A 35 -4.55 13.81 2.68
C LEU A 35 -3.09 14.05 2.23
N ASP A 36 -2.20 13.05 2.24
CA ASP A 36 -0.83 13.15 1.72
C ASP A 36 -0.71 12.57 0.29
N SER A 37 -1.83 12.21 -0.35
CA SER A 37 -1.84 11.52 -1.64
C SER A 37 -1.22 12.35 -2.76
N ASP A 38 -1.42 13.67 -2.77
CA ASP A 38 -0.88 14.52 -3.85
C ASP A 38 0.65 14.62 -3.79
N ASP A 39 1.24 14.59 -2.59
CA ASP A 39 2.71 14.58 -2.43
C ASP A 39 3.29 13.21 -2.77
N ILE A 40 2.61 12.13 -2.36
CA ILE A 40 3.00 10.75 -2.68
C ILE A 40 2.93 10.51 -4.19
N ASP A 41 1.81 10.83 -4.85
CA ASP A 41 1.62 10.63 -6.28
C ASP A 41 2.63 11.46 -7.09
N SER A 42 2.89 12.71 -6.68
CA SER A 42 3.90 13.57 -7.31
C SER A 42 5.33 13.04 -7.12
N ALA A 43 5.65 12.54 -5.92
CA ALA A 43 6.95 11.95 -5.63
C ALA A 43 7.18 10.67 -6.44
N TRP A 44 6.15 9.83 -6.57
CA TRP A 44 6.18 8.64 -7.41
C TRP A 44 6.34 8.99 -8.89
N GLU A 45 5.57 9.94 -9.42
CA GLU A 45 5.68 10.34 -10.83
C GLU A 45 7.06 10.88 -11.16
N LYS A 46 7.64 11.67 -10.24
CA LYS A 46 9.02 12.15 -10.35
C LYS A 46 10.01 10.99 -10.38
N GLU A 47 9.89 10.05 -9.45
CA GLU A 47 10.78 8.88 -9.38
C GLU A 47 10.72 8.04 -10.65
N ILE A 48 9.51 7.75 -11.15
CA ILE A 48 9.31 6.97 -12.38
C ILE A 48 9.95 7.70 -13.57
N THR A 49 9.71 9.00 -13.69
CA THR A 49 10.32 9.83 -14.74
C THR A 49 11.84 9.79 -14.69
N ASP A 50 12.44 9.93 -13.50
CA ASP A 50 13.89 9.90 -13.33
C ASP A 50 14.46 8.51 -13.64
N ARG A 51 13.76 7.43 -13.26
CA ARG A 51 14.17 6.04 -13.59
C ARG A 51 14.09 5.75 -15.09
N VAL A 52 13.05 6.22 -15.78
CA VAL A 52 12.93 6.09 -17.24
C VAL A 52 14.08 6.85 -17.92
N ARG A 53 14.33 8.10 -17.51
CA ARG A 53 15.44 8.89 -18.04
C ARG A 53 16.79 8.19 -17.86
N ALA A 54 17.04 7.60 -16.69
CA ALA A 54 18.29 6.88 -16.44
C ALA A 54 18.48 5.67 -17.37
N VAL A 55 17.39 5.00 -17.75
CA VAL A 55 17.44 3.92 -18.74
C VAL A 55 17.75 4.48 -20.13
N ASP A 56 17.05 5.54 -20.54
CA ASP A 56 17.24 6.18 -21.86
C ASP A 56 18.66 6.74 -22.04
N GLU A 57 19.23 7.32 -20.97
CA GLU A 57 20.60 7.85 -20.95
C GLU A 57 21.67 6.76 -20.75
N GLY A 58 21.27 5.50 -20.51
CA GLY A 58 22.19 4.40 -20.26
C GLY A 58 22.94 4.49 -18.92
N THR A 59 22.44 5.31 -17.98
CA THR A 59 23.03 5.51 -16.65
C THR A 59 22.40 4.61 -15.58
N ALA A 60 21.32 3.90 -15.92
CA ALA A 60 20.65 2.96 -15.03
C ALA A 60 21.59 1.82 -14.60
N ILE A 61 21.62 1.54 -13.28
CA ILE A 61 22.42 0.47 -12.68
C ILE A 61 21.50 -0.67 -12.25
N GLY A 62 21.72 -1.85 -12.83
CA GLY A 62 21.04 -3.08 -12.40
C GLY A 62 21.58 -3.60 -11.07
N ILE A 63 20.72 -4.25 -10.30
CA ILE A 63 21.12 -5.05 -9.14
C ILE A 63 20.87 -6.53 -9.45
N ASP A 64 21.79 -7.37 -8.98
CA ASP A 64 21.61 -8.81 -9.02
C ASP A 64 20.35 -9.24 -8.24
N TYR A 65 19.62 -10.22 -8.78
CA TYR A 65 18.34 -10.66 -8.23
C TYR A 65 18.46 -11.17 -6.79
N ASP A 66 19.45 -12.01 -6.50
CA ASP A 66 19.63 -12.59 -5.17
C ASP A 66 19.95 -11.50 -4.14
N LYS A 67 20.76 -10.51 -4.55
CA LYS A 67 21.05 -9.34 -3.71
C LYS A 67 19.81 -8.48 -3.46
N ALA A 68 18.95 -8.32 -4.47
CA ALA A 68 17.70 -7.59 -4.32
C ALA A 68 16.78 -8.28 -3.30
N MET A 69 16.64 -9.60 -3.40
CA MET A 69 15.75 -10.37 -2.53
C MET A 69 16.22 -10.40 -1.08
N GLN A 70 17.52 -10.57 -0.85
CA GLN A 70 18.07 -10.49 0.50
C GLN A 70 17.84 -9.13 1.16
N LYS A 71 17.85 -8.03 0.39
CA LYS A 71 17.55 -6.69 0.94
C LYS A 71 16.08 -6.57 1.34
N ILE A 72 15.17 -7.08 0.51
CA ILE A 72 13.73 -7.07 0.78
C ILE A 72 13.43 -7.88 2.03
N GLU A 73 13.93 -9.12 2.12
CA GLU A 73 13.73 -9.97 3.28
C GLU A 73 14.24 -9.31 4.57
N LYS A 74 15.45 -8.72 4.55
CA LYS A 74 15.99 -8.01 5.72
C LYS A 74 15.14 -6.82 6.15
N HIS A 75 14.50 -6.13 5.22
CA HIS A 75 13.74 -4.92 5.51
C HIS A 75 12.38 -5.22 6.14
N PHE A 76 11.73 -6.32 5.74
CA PHE A 76 10.37 -6.66 6.16
C PHE A 76 10.26 -7.79 7.20
N THR A 77 11.37 -8.43 7.57
CA THR A 77 11.39 -9.51 8.60
C THR A 77 11.81 -8.98 9.99
N SER A 78 11.74 -7.66 10.22
CA SER A 78 12.11 -7.02 11.49
C SER A 78 10.91 -6.60 12.33
#